data_AF-A0A0Q2LTE4-F1
#
_entry.id   AF-A0A0Q2LTE4-F1
#
_cell.length_a   1.000
_cell.length_b   1.000
_cell.length_c   1.000
_cell.angle_alpha   90.00
_cell.angle_beta   90.00
_cell.angle_gamma   90.00
#
_symmetry.space_group_name_H-M   'P 1'
#
loop_
_entity.id
_entity.type
_entity.pdbx_description
1 polymer ?
#
loop_
_entity_poly.entity_id
_entity_poly.type
_entity_poly.pdbx_seq_one_letter_code
_entity_poly.pdbx_strand_id
1 'polypeptide(L)'
;GDYNTGIGNTSIGNTGIGNTGSYNTGFGNTGSYNAGSFNAGSFNTGDANPGDLNTGSFNGGSINTGFANSGDLNTGSFNTGSMNTGSFILADSRVLDGFTIPINFPAIPIDLVASTNVAIPITGQFDPITIYPIIVNVPVNMSALGLVNINGVVPSAIVDPIVINPIVLMDVVYGADFALPIQLTLLGQLNLRVPGLLGIGNSVGSLASGFFNGSSSGTSGFFNSSSLSSGFANANGALTSGWYNAGSLLSGWQNLGTAISGVANTSTLAANTAAMISGVGNIGSQLSGFWNGQMSALQAALADLVAG
;
A
#
# COMPACT_ATOMS: atom_id res chain seq x y z
N GLY A 1 -43.43 5.76 32.49
CA GLY A 1 -42.18 6.51 32.37
C GLY A 1 -42.51 7.80 31.68
N ASP A 2 -41.94 8.90 32.13
CA ASP A 2 -42.51 10.23 31.90
C ASP A 2 -41.91 10.90 30.66
N TYR A 3 -42.66 11.80 30.02
CA TYR A 3 -42.22 12.57 28.84
C TYR A 3 -41.70 11.74 27.64
N ASN A 4 -41.99 10.44 27.59
CA ASN A 4 -41.59 9.58 26.46
C ASN A 4 -42.56 9.74 25.28
N THR A 5 -42.01 9.80 24.07
CA THR A 5 -42.77 9.86 22.80
C THR A 5 -42.48 8.61 21.98
N GLY A 6 -43.50 7.81 21.64
CA GLY A 6 -43.36 6.57 20.86
C GLY A 6 -43.63 5.30 21.66
N ILE A 7 -43.05 4.16 21.26
CA ILE A 7 -43.49 2.81 21.68
C ILE A 7 -42.40 2.10 22.48
N GLY A 8 -42.74 1.50 23.62
CA GLY A 8 -41.84 0.62 24.37
C GLY A 8 -40.63 1.31 25.03
N ASN A 9 -40.67 2.64 25.18
CA ASN A 9 -39.62 3.39 25.87
C ASN A 9 -39.80 3.29 27.41
N THR A 10 -38.70 3.20 28.16
CA THR A 10 -38.70 3.11 29.63
C THR A 10 -37.95 4.28 30.29
N SER A 11 -38.15 4.51 31.59
CA SER A 11 -37.64 5.72 32.30
C SER A 11 -38.18 7.03 31.68
N ILE A 12 -37.37 8.01 31.25
CA ILE A 12 -37.80 9.41 31.03
C ILE A 12 -37.31 10.04 29.71
N GLY A 13 -38.18 10.80 29.06
CA GLY A 13 -37.82 11.77 28.02
C GLY A 13 -37.31 11.17 26.70
N ASN A 14 -37.49 9.86 26.45
CA ASN A 14 -37.02 9.22 25.23
C ASN A 14 -38.00 9.43 24.06
N THR A 15 -37.48 9.55 22.84
CA THR A 15 -38.27 9.66 21.61
C THR A 15 -37.95 8.52 20.65
N GLY A 16 -38.95 7.78 20.19
CA GLY A 16 -38.78 6.67 19.23
C GLY A 16 -39.28 5.33 19.79
N ILE A 17 -38.55 4.24 19.53
CA ILE A 17 -39.01 2.87 19.83
C ILE A 17 -38.00 2.09 20.68
N GLY A 18 -38.46 1.46 21.76
CA GLY A 18 -37.70 0.48 22.53
C GLY A 18 -36.50 1.01 23.31
N ASN A 19 -36.42 2.32 23.55
CA ASN A 19 -35.28 2.92 24.24
C ASN A 19 -35.38 2.72 25.77
N THR A 20 -34.25 2.38 26.39
CA THR A 20 -34.16 2.13 27.83
C THR A 20 -33.22 3.13 28.51
N GLY A 21 -33.72 3.87 29.49
CA GLY A 21 -32.97 4.92 30.19
C GLY A 21 -33.51 6.31 29.86
N SER A 22 -32.66 7.30 29.65
CA SER A 22 -33.08 8.71 29.72
C SER A 22 -32.69 9.54 28.50
N TYR A 23 -33.63 10.29 27.93
CA TYR A 23 -33.38 11.26 26.85
C TYR A 23 -32.77 10.68 25.56
N ASN A 24 -32.96 9.40 25.28
CA ASN A 24 -32.50 8.78 24.03
C ASN A 24 -33.47 9.09 22.88
N THR A 25 -32.95 9.24 21.66
CA THR A 25 -33.74 9.46 20.44
C THR A 25 -33.42 8.40 19.39
N GLY A 26 -34.42 7.65 18.93
CA GLY A 26 -34.30 6.65 17.86
C GLY A 26 -34.76 5.25 18.29
N PHE A 27 -34.00 4.21 17.97
CA PHE A 27 -34.43 2.82 18.13
C PHE A 27 -33.52 2.01 19.07
N GLY A 28 -34.08 1.39 20.11
CA GLY A 28 -33.41 0.35 20.89
C GLY A 28 -32.15 0.80 21.64
N ASN A 29 -31.97 2.10 21.90
CA ASN A 29 -30.81 2.59 22.64
C ASN A 29 -30.94 2.26 24.14
N THR A 30 -29.82 1.98 24.80
CA THR A 30 -29.74 1.70 26.25
C THR A 30 -28.78 2.67 26.92
N GLY A 31 -29.21 3.33 27.99
CA GLY A 31 -28.43 4.34 28.72
C GLY A 31 -29.01 5.74 28.54
N SER A 32 -28.19 6.77 28.30
CA SER A 32 -28.69 8.15 28.29
C SER A 32 -28.18 9.05 27.16
N TYR A 33 -29.03 9.95 26.66
CA TYR A 33 -28.68 10.95 25.64
C TYR A 33 -28.11 10.39 24.33
N ASN A 34 -28.42 9.13 23.98
CA ASN A 34 -28.00 8.56 22.70
C ASN A 34 -28.96 8.98 21.57
N ALA A 35 -28.43 9.19 20.36
CA ALA A 35 -29.19 9.50 19.16
C ALA A 35 -28.88 8.48 18.05
N GLY A 36 -29.91 7.89 17.43
CA GLY A 36 -29.78 6.84 16.40
C GLY A 36 -30.25 5.48 16.91
N SER A 37 -29.53 4.40 16.58
CA SER A 37 -30.03 3.03 16.81
C SER A 37 -29.07 2.16 17.63
N PHE A 38 -29.59 1.34 18.54
CA PHE A 38 -28.85 0.27 19.24
C PHE A 38 -27.56 0.70 19.98
N ASN A 39 -27.42 1.98 20.33
CA ASN A 39 -26.29 2.44 21.12
C ASN A 39 -26.45 2.01 22.59
N ALA A 40 -25.34 1.69 23.26
CA ALA A 40 -25.33 1.22 24.65
C ALA A 40 -24.32 2.01 25.47
N GLY A 41 -24.79 2.80 26.44
CA GLY A 41 -23.98 3.78 27.18
C GLY A 41 -24.57 5.17 27.02
N SER A 42 -23.75 6.21 26.88
CA SER A 42 -24.22 7.60 26.94
C SER A 42 -23.65 8.51 25.85
N PHE A 43 -24.45 9.49 25.41
CA PHE A 43 -24.05 10.53 24.46
C PHE A 43 -23.53 10.02 23.09
N ASN A 44 -23.87 8.78 22.70
CA ASN A 44 -23.49 8.26 21.39
C ASN A 44 -24.42 8.80 20.29
N THR A 45 -23.88 9.09 19.10
CA THR A 45 -24.64 9.52 17.92
C THR A 45 -24.37 8.60 16.74
N GLY A 46 -25.40 8.00 16.17
CA GLY A 46 -25.34 7.04 15.07
C GLY A 46 -25.79 5.65 15.50
N ASP A 47 -25.15 4.58 15.02
CA ASP A 47 -25.70 3.22 15.12
C ASP A 47 -24.76 2.19 15.75
N ALA A 48 -25.28 1.42 16.71
CA ALA A 48 -24.62 0.29 17.35
C ALA A 48 -23.25 0.64 17.96
N ASN A 49 -23.14 1.74 18.70
CA ASN A 49 -21.94 2.11 19.45
C ASN A 49 -22.07 1.71 20.95
N PRO A 50 -21.29 0.73 21.46
CA PRO A 50 -21.18 0.45 22.89
C PRO A 50 -20.06 1.27 23.57
N GLY A 51 -20.39 1.94 24.66
CA GLY A 51 -19.51 2.86 25.40
C GLY A 51 -20.09 4.28 25.39
N ASP A 52 -19.26 5.31 25.54
CA ASP A 52 -19.74 6.69 25.70
C ASP A 52 -19.17 7.65 24.64
N LEU A 53 -19.92 8.70 24.28
CA LEU A 53 -19.46 9.84 23.46
C LEU A 53 -19.00 9.47 22.03
N ASN A 54 -19.40 8.31 21.49
CA ASN A 54 -19.03 7.91 20.14
C ASN A 54 -19.90 8.59 19.07
N THR A 55 -19.33 8.87 17.89
CA THR A 55 -20.06 9.41 16.73
C THR A 55 -19.80 8.55 15.49
N GLY A 56 -20.86 8.06 14.84
CA GLY A 56 -20.79 7.16 13.68
C GLY A 56 -21.36 5.79 13.99
N SER A 57 -20.76 4.71 13.50
CA SER A 57 -21.34 3.37 13.63
C SER A 57 -20.36 2.29 14.08
N PHE A 58 -20.85 1.33 14.86
CA PHE A 58 -20.09 0.15 15.33
C PHE A 58 -18.84 0.47 16.16
N ASN A 59 -18.76 1.65 16.78
CA ASN A 59 -17.61 2.01 17.61
C ASN A 59 -17.77 1.48 19.04
N GLY A 60 -16.81 0.67 19.50
CA GLY A 60 -16.74 0.13 20.86
C GLY A 60 -15.65 0.83 21.70
N GLY A 61 -15.99 1.20 22.93
CA GLY A 61 -15.16 2.07 23.78
C GLY A 61 -15.69 3.50 23.75
N SER A 62 -14.86 4.51 24.01
CA SER A 62 -15.35 5.87 24.23
C SER A 62 -14.66 6.95 23.39
N ILE A 63 -15.42 8.01 23.05
CA ILE A 63 -14.95 9.19 22.30
C ILE A 63 -14.41 8.84 20.89
N ASN A 64 -14.92 7.77 20.27
CA ASN A 64 -14.53 7.41 18.90
C ASN A 64 -15.40 8.11 17.86
N THR A 65 -14.80 8.52 16.74
CA THR A 65 -15.50 9.10 15.58
C THR A 65 -15.24 8.28 14.32
N GLY A 66 -16.29 7.74 13.70
CA GLY A 66 -16.24 7.06 12.42
C GLY A 66 -16.88 5.67 12.45
N PHE A 67 -16.21 4.65 11.91
CA PHE A 67 -16.81 3.33 11.65
C PHE A 67 -15.97 2.17 12.22
N ALA A 68 -16.58 1.29 13.01
CA ALA A 68 -15.94 0.06 13.50
C ALA A 68 -14.57 0.29 14.19
N ASN A 69 -14.46 1.33 15.01
CA ASN A 69 -13.30 1.51 15.90
C ASN A 69 -13.51 0.75 17.22
N SER A 70 -12.44 0.20 17.78
CA SER A 70 -12.42 -0.44 19.10
C SER A 70 -11.27 0.16 19.91
N GLY A 71 -11.57 0.63 21.13
CA GLY A 71 -10.65 1.39 21.97
C GLY A 71 -11.20 2.79 22.24
N ASP A 72 -10.35 3.72 22.66
CA ASP A 72 -10.77 5.08 23.05
C ASP A 72 -10.12 6.16 22.18
N LEU A 73 -10.82 7.27 21.97
CA LEU A 73 -10.32 8.48 21.31
C LEU A 73 -9.81 8.24 19.86
N ASN A 74 -10.43 7.33 19.11
CA ASN A 74 -10.07 7.09 17.71
C ASN A 74 -10.87 7.97 16.73
N THR A 75 -10.26 8.42 15.65
CA THR A 75 -10.91 9.09 14.52
C THR A 75 -10.59 8.35 13.22
N GLY A 76 -11.61 7.80 12.56
CA GLY A 76 -11.48 7.06 11.31
C GLY A 76 -12.17 5.70 11.37
N SER A 77 -11.52 4.60 10.98
CA SER A 77 -12.21 3.30 10.94
C SER A 77 -11.34 2.06 11.06
N PHE A 78 -11.91 0.97 11.58
CA PHE A 78 -11.24 -0.33 11.73
C PHE A 78 -9.95 -0.24 12.56
N ASN A 79 -9.90 0.71 13.51
CA ASN A 79 -8.80 0.83 14.47
C ASN A 79 -9.10 -0.04 15.70
N THR A 80 -8.10 -0.71 16.29
CA THR A 80 -8.28 -1.61 17.45
C THR A 80 -7.42 -1.25 18.67
N GLY A 81 -6.69 -0.14 18.61
CA GLY A 81 -6.03 0.51 19.75
C GLY A 81 -6.67 1.88 20.04
N SER A 82 -6.08 2.66 20.94
CA SER A 82 -6.57 3.98 21.36
C SER A 82 -5.74 5.15 20.81
N MET A 83 -6.35 6.34 20.79
CA MET A 83 -5.73 7.61 20.37
C MET A 83 -5.25 7.63 18.91
N ASN A 84 -5.94 6.93 18.01
CA ASN A 84 -5.55 6.82 16.60
C ASN A 84 -6.34 7.75 15.68
N THR A 85 -5.67 8.36 14.71
CA THR A 85 -6.30 9.09 13.61
C THR A 85 -5.91 8.43 12.29
N GLY A 86 -6.84 7.75 11.63
CA GLY A 86 -6.56 6.99 10.41
C GLY A 86 -7.41 5.73 10.33
N SER A 87 -6.92 4.70 9.65
CA SER A 87 -7.69 3.46 9.49
C SER A 87 -6.82 2.22 9.40
N PHE A 88 -7.37 1.09 9.85
CA PHE A 88 -6.65 -0.18 10.02
C PHE A 88 -5.45 -0.09 10.98
N ILE A 89 -5.52 0.79 11.98
CA ILE A 89 -4.46 0.95 12.98
C ILE A 89 -4.69 -0.03 14.13
N LEU A 90 -3.78 -1.00 14.26
CA LEU A 90 -3.83 -2.09 15.26
C LEU A 90 -3.10 -1.77 16.58
N ALA A 91 -2.52 -0.58 16.71
CA ALA A 91 -1.71 -0.16 17.84
C ALA A 91 -2.22 1.17 18.42
N ASP A 92 -1.63 1.66 19.51
CA ASP A 92 -2.00 2.94 20.10
C ASP A 92 -1.23 4.13 19.49
N SER A 93 -1.83 5.32 19.62
CA SER A 93 -1.23 6.64 19.40
C SER A 93 -0.66 6.89 18.00
N ARG A 94 -1.32 6.42 16.94
CA ARG A 94 -0.90 6.70 15.54
C ARG A 94 -1.78 7.75 14.90
N VAL A 95 -1.18 8.90 14.58
CA VAL A 95 -1.87 10.03 13.96
C VAL A 95 -1.43 10.16 12.50
N LEU A 96 -2.40 9.98 11.59
CA LEU A 96 -2.28 10.16 10.14
C LEU A 96 -1.14 9.37 9.46
N ASP A 97 -0.62 8.33 10.12
CA ASP A 97 0.38 7.46 9.53
C ASP A 97 -0.32 6.38 8.71
N GLY A 98 -0.41 6.63 7.41
CA GLY A 98 -1.07 5.72 6.48
C GLY A 98 -0.36 4.37 6.39
N PHE A 99 -1.13 3.33 6.03
CA PHE A 99 -0.68 1.95 6.14
C PHE A 99 0.53 1.65 5.24
N THR A 100 1.51 0.93 5.79
CA THR A 100 2.67 0.44 5.07
C THR A 100 2.49 -1.04 4.75
N ILE A 101 2.51 -1.38 3.46
CA ILE A 101 2.52 -2.77 3.00
C ILE A 101 3.99 -3.20 2.86
N PRO A 102 4.50 -4.13 3.69
CA PRO A 102 5.81 -4.72 3.49
C PRO A 102 5.74 -5.79 2.40
N ILE A 103 6.51 -5.63 1.34
CA ILE A 103 6.73 -6.66 0.32
C ILE A 103 8.14 -7.21 0.52
N ASN A 104 8.22 -8.44 1.00
CA ASN A 104 9.47 -9.16 1.22
C ASN A 104 9.82 -9.95 -0.05
N PHE A 105 10.98 -9.70 -0.62
CA PHE A 105 11.49 -10.49 -1.74
C PHE A 105 12.47 -11.55 -1.24
N PRO A 106 12.49 -12.76 -1.86
CA PRO A 106 13.55 -13.72 -1.59
C PRO A 106 14.91 -13.14 -1.99
N ALA A 107 15.97 -13.68 -1.39
CA ALA A 107 17.36 -13.34 -1.70
C ALA A 107 17.62 -13.33 -3.22
N ILE A 108 17.97 -12.17 -3.77
CA ILE A 108 18.38 -12.05 -5.18
C ILE A 108 19.90 -12.17 -5.22
N PRO A 109 20.47 -13.25 -5.80
CA PRO A 109 21.91 -13.35 -6.02
C PRO A 109 22.33 -12.37 -7.12
N ILE A 110 23.46 -11.70 -6.90
CA ILE A 110 24.11 -10.83 -7.88
C ILE A 110 25.55 -11.33 -8.03
N ASP A 111 25.85 -11.91 -9.19
CA ASP A 111 27.19 -12.34 -9.57
C ASP A 111 27.91 -11.19 -10.30
N LEU A 112 28.88 -10.57 -9.63
CA LEU A 112 29.81 -9.63 -10.27
C LEU A 112 31.16 -10.32 -10.51
N VAL A 113 31.74 -10.11 -11.68
CA VAL A 113 33.13 -10.52 -11.98
C VAL A 113 33.97 -9.26 -12.14
N ALA A 114 34.85 -9.02 -11.18
CA ALA A 114 35.89 -8.00 -11.32
C ALA A 114 37.13 -8.66 -11.96
N SER A 115 37.51 -8.23 -13.16
CA SER A 115 38.71 -8.71 -13.85
C SER A 115 39.73 -7.61 -14.05
N THR A 116 41.02 -7.93 -13.89
CA THR A 116 42.13 -7.04 -14.21
C THR A 116 43.36 -7.84 -14.65
N ASN A 117 44.19 -7.24 -15.50
CA ASN A 117 45.45 -7.83 -15.95
C ASN A 117 46.55 -7.45 -14.96
N VAL A 118 47.06 -8.45 -14.23
CA VAL A 118 48.16 -8.24 -13.28
C VAL A 118 49.49 -8.46 -13.99
N ALA A 119 50.33 -7.43 -14.00
CA ALA A 119 51.70 -7.48 -14.48
C ALA A 119 52.61 -7.97 -13.35
N ILE A 120 53.15 -9.19 -13.46
CA ILE A 120 54.13 -9.71 -12.51
C ILE A 120 55.54 -9.47 -13.09
N PRO A 121 56.38 -8.64 -12.45
CA PRO A 121 57.76 -8.44 -12.89
C PRO A 121 58.63 -9.64 -12.51
N ILE A 122 59.28 -10.25 -13.50
CA ILE A 122 60.29 -11.29 -13.30
C ILE A 122 61.66 -10.62 -13.34
N THR A 123 62.32 -10.53 -12.19
CA THR A 123 63.73 -10.11 -12.09
C THR A 123 64.62 -11.32 -11.86
N GLY A 124 65.76 -11.34 -12.55
CA GLY A 124 66.70 -12.45 -12.48
C GLY A 124 67.98 -12.14 -13.27
N GLN A 125 69.06 -12.83 -12.90
CA GLN A 125 70.35 -12.72 -13.55
C GLN A 125 70.86 -14.13 -13.85
N PHE A 126 71.32 -14.36 -15.08
CA PHE A 126 72.14 -15.51 -15.40
C PHE A 126 73.61 -15.16 -15.18
N ASP A 127 74.34 -16.05 -14.50
CA ASP A 127 75.77 -15.88 -14.22
C ASP A 127 76.62 -15.83 -15.50
N PRO A 128 77.84 -15.25 -15.46
CA PRO A 128 78.70 -15.15 -16.63
C PRO A 128 79.04 -16.53 -17.20
N ILE A 129 78.91 -16.70 -18.52
CA ILE A 129 79.28 -17.94 -19.20
C ILE A 129 80.73 -17.83 -19.66
N THR A 130 81.63 -18.59 -19.03
CA THR A 130 83.04 -18.68 -19.43
C THR A 130 83.26 -19.87 -20.35
N ILE A 131 83.68 -19.60 -21.60
CA ILE A 131 84.09 -20.61 -22.57
C ILE A 131 85.61 -20.71 -22.54
N TYR A 132 86.12 -21.83 -22.02
CA TYR A 132 87.56 -22.11 -21.98
C TYR A 132 88.07 -22.56 -23.35
N PRO A 133 89.26 -22.10 -23.78
CA PRO A 133 89.85 -22.50 -25.05
C PRO A 133 90.47 -23.89 -24.94
N ILE A 134 90.48 -24.62 -26.05
CA ILE A 134 91.09 -25.95 -26.13
C ILE A 134 92.59 -25.78 -26.33
N ILE A 135 93.38 -26.21 -25.35
CA ILE A 135 94.85 -26.25 -25.46
C ILE A 135 95.24 -27.51 -26.26
N VAL A 136 96.02 -27.33 -27.33
CA VAL A 136 96.47 -28.42 -28.21
C VAL A 136 97.99 -28.47 -28.19
N ASN A 137 98.54 -29.45 -27.48
CA ASN A 137 99.97 -29.70 -27.43
C ASN A 137 100.39 -30.64 -28.55
N VAL A 138 101.24 -30.16 -29.47
CA VAL A 138 101.75 -30.98 -30.59
C VAL A 138 103.12 -31.56 -30.19
N PRO A 139 103.25 -32.89 -30.02
CA PRO A 139 104.53 -33.52 -29.76
C PRO A 139 105.40 -33.48 -31.02
N VAL A 140 106.66 -33.11 -30.86
CA VAL A 140 107.65 -33.05 -31.94
C VAL A 140 108.83 -33.94 -31.54
N ASN A 141 109.20 -34.86 -32.44
CA ASN A 141 110.29 -35.79 -32.23
C ASN A 141 111.24 -35.70 -33.42
N MET A 142 112.45 -35.20 -33.19
CA MET A 142 113.45 -34.98 -34.23
C MET A 142 114.77 -35.61 -33.85
N SER A 143 115.28 -36.50 -34.72
CA SER A 143 116.59 -37.13 -34.58
C SER A 143 117.53 -36.60 -35.65
N ALA A 144 118.69 -36.07 -35.23
CA ALA A 144 119.72 -35.57 -36.13
C ALA A 144 120.95 -36.48 -36.08
N LEU A 145 121.24 -37.15 -37.21
CA LEU A 145 122.43 -37.97 -37.46
C LEU A 145 122.74 -39.02 -36.37
N GLY A 146 121.72 -39.52 -35.66
CA GLY A 146 121.87 -40.51 -34.58
C GLY A 146 122.63 -40.04 -33.33
N LEU A 147 123.05 -38.77 -33.30
CA LEU A 147 123.89 -38.18 -32.25
C LEU A 147 123.08 -37.32 -31.28
N VAL A 148 121.94 -36.76 -31.72
CA VAL A 148 121.04 -35.94 -30.89
C VAL A 148 119.59 -36.29 -31.18
N ASN A 149 118.84 -36.66 -30.13
CA ASN A 149 117.38 -36.75 -30.15
C ASN A 149 116.78 -35.55 -29.41
N ILE A 150 116.05 -34.70 -30.13
CA ILE A 150 115.26 -33.61 -29.55
C ILE A 150 113.82 -34.11 -29.44
N ASN A 151 113.43 -34.47 -28.22
CA ASN A 151 112.04 -34.69 -27.84
C ASN A 151 111.50 -33.37 -27.30
N GLY A 152 110.40 -32.86 -27.86
CA GLY A 152 109.78 -31.62 -27.41
C GLY A 152 108.28 -31.63 -27.62
N VAL A 153 107.63 -30.62 -27.07
CA VAL A 153 106.23 -30.29 -27.36
C VAL A 153 106.22 -28.84 -27.82
N VAL A 154 105.59 -28.57 -28.95
CA VAL A 154 105.23 -27.19 -29.32
C VAL A 154 103.86 -26.93 -28.70
N PRO A 155 103.75 -26.09 -27.66
CA PRO A 155 102.45 -25.72 -27.10
C PRO A 155 101.69 -24.85 -28.11
N SER A 156 100.37 -25.02 -28.20
CA SER A 156 99.52 -24.06 -28.91
C SER A 156 99.62 -22.67 -28.28
N ALA A 157 99.37 -21.63 -29.06
CA ALA A 157 99.19 -20.28 -28.53
C ALA A 157 98.12 -20.29 -27.41
N ILE A 158 98.47 -19.77 -26.25
CA ILE A 158 97.51 -19.61 -25.15
C ILE A 158 96.61 -18.43 -25.54
N VAL A 159 95.33 -18.73 -25.71
CA VAL A 159 94.27 -17.73 -25.85
C VAL A 159 93.56 -17.66 -24.50
N ASP A 160 93.13 -16.47 -24.09
CA ASP A 160 92.36 -16.32 -22.86
C ASP A 160 90.92 -16.83 -23.03
N PRO A 161 90.25 -17.32 -21.96
CA PRO A 161 88.85 -17.72 -22.02
C PRO A 161 87.93 -16.58 -22.44
N ILE A 162 86.94 -16.88 -23.28
CA ILE A 162 85.90 -15.93 -23.65
C ILE A 162 84.85 -15.92 -22.55
N VAL A 163 84.71 -14.78 -21.87
CA VAL A 163 83.64 -14.56 -20.88
C VAL A 163 82.49 -13.81 -21.55
N ILE A 164 81.32 -14.42 -21.56
CA ILE A 164 80.06 -13.73 -21.87
C ILE A 164 79.55 -13.15 -20.55
N ASN A 165 79.34 -11.83 -20.53
CA ASN A 165 78.84 -11.12 -19.35
C ASN A 165 77.46 -11.62 -18.89
N PRO A 166 77.10 -11.42 -17.60
CA PRO A 166 75.77 -11.76 -17.10
C PRO A 166 74.63 -11.20 -17.95
N ILE A 167 73.62 -12.03 -18.19
CA ILE A 167 72.36 -11.58 -18.79
C ILE A 167 71.42 -11.20 -17.65
N VAL A 168 71.12 -9.91 -17.53
CA VAL A 168 70.17 -9.38 -16.55
C VAL A 168 68.81 -9.24 -17.22
N LEU A 169 67.78 -9.86 -16.65
CA LEU A 169 66.40 -9.64 -17.05
C LEU A 169 65.91 -8.35 -16.39
N MET A 170 65.70 -7.32 -17.22
CA MET A 170 65.06 -6.07 -16.81
C MET A 170 63.65 -6.05 -17.38
N ASP A 171 62.67 -5.82 -16.50
CA ASP A 171 61.27 -5.56 -16.83
C ASP A 171 60.57 -6.63 -17.72
N VAL A 172 60.93 -7.91 -17.54
CA VAL A 172 60.17 -9.02 -18.13
C VAL A 172 58.85 -9.18 -17.39
N VAL A 173 57.78 -8.64 -17.97
CA VAL A 173 56.42 -8.73 -17.44
C VAL A 173 55.71 -9.95 -18.02
N TYR A 174 55.26 -10.85 -17.15
CA TYR A 174 54.24 -11.85 -17.51
C TYR A 174 52.86 -11.33 -17.09
N GLY A 175 51.92 -11.30 -18.03
CA GLY A 175 50.53 -10.93 -17.76
C GLY A 175 49.72 -12.15 -17.35
N ALA A 176 49.03 -12.07 -16.22
CA ALA A 176 48.01 -13.03 -15.82
C ALA A 176 46.64 -12.36 -15.69
N ASP A 177 45.62 -12.96 -16.28
CA ASP A 177 44.23 -12.53 -16.12
C ASP A 177 43.75 -12.93 -14.71
N PHE A 178 43.49 -11.95 -13.86
CA PHE A 178 42.94 -12.18 -12.53
C PHE A 178 41.45 -11.83 -12.52
N ALA A 179 40.60 -12.82 -12.23
CA ALA A 179 39.16 -12.67 -12.09
C ALA A 179 38.74 -12.99 -10.64
N LEU A 180 38.16 -12.02 -9.94
CA LEU A 180 37.57 -12.20 -8.63
C LEU A 180 36.04 -12.30 -8.75
N PRO A 181 35.42 -13.46 -8.48
CA PRO A 181 33.97 -13.56 -8.36
C PRO A 181 33.52 -12.91 -7.05
N ILE A 182 32.65 -11.91 -7.15
CA ILE A 182 32.04 -11.22 -6.02
C ILE A 182 30.57 -11.64 -6.00
N GLN A 183 30.22 -12.50 -5.06
CA GLN A 183 28.83 -12.90 -4.81
C GLN A 183 28.21 -11.96 -3.78
N LEU A 184 27.17 -11.24 -4.21
CA LEU A 184 26.36 -10.39 -3.35
C LEU A 184 24.94 -10.95 -3.29
N THR A 185 24.29 -10.83 -2.14
CA THR A 185 22.87 -11.16 -1.99
C THR A 185 22.12 -9.91 -1.60
N LEU A 186 21.22 -9.44 -2.47
CA LEU A 186 20.33 -8.36 -2.12
C LEU A 186 19.16 -8.90 -1.29
N LEU A 187 19.14 -8.53 -0.01
CA LEU A 187 17.99 -8.73 0.87
C LEU A 187 17.12 -7.47 0.82
N GLY A 188 15.90 -7.60 0.29
CA GLY A 188 15.03 -6.47 0.01
C GLY A 188 13.65 -6.60 0.66
N GLN A 189 13.30 -5.61 1.49
CA GLN A 189 11.93 -5.32 1.90
C GLN A 189 11.51 -3.98 1.27
N LEU A 190 10.53 -4.01 0.38
CA LEU A 190 9.92 -2.79 -0.16
C LEU A 190 8.74 -2.40 0.72
N ASN A 191 8.85 -1.23 1.35
CA ASN A 191 7.77 -0.65 2.15
C ASN A 191 6.94 0.30 1.28
N LEU A 192 5.79 -0.17 0.79
CA LEU A 192 4.83 0.67 0.09
C LEU A 192 3.99 1.44 1.12
N ARG A 193 4.27 2.73 1.32
CA ARG A 193 3.48 3.61 2.18
C ARG A 193 2.33 4.24 1.39
N VAL A 194 1.11 3.83 1.69
CA VAL A 194 -0.08 4.57 1.24
C VAL A 194 -0.24 5.76 2.18
N PRO A 195 -0.18 7.03 1.73
CA PRO A 195 -0.32 8.17 2.62
C PRO A 195 -1.70 8.20 3.28
N GLY A 196 -1.79 8.72 4.50
CA GLY A 196 -3.06 8.93 5.20
C GLY A 196 -3.90 10.03 4.56
N LEU A 197 -4.56 9.72 3.45
CA LEU A 197 -5.63 10.56 2.90
C LEU A 197 -6.90 10.39 3.73
N LEU A 198 -7.85 11.33 3.55
CA LEU A 198 -9.20 11.15 4.07
C LEU A 198 -9.84 9.96 3.35
N GLY A 199 -10.01 8.86 4.09
CA GLY A 199 -10.62 7.64 3.56
C GLY A 199 -9.69 6.71 2.77
N ILE A 200 -10.22 5.55 2.40
CA ILE A 200 -9.52 4.42 1.78
C ILE A 200 -10.16 4.05 0.45
N GLY A 201 -9.33 3.82 -0.57
CA GLY A 201 -9.81 3.37 -1.88
C GLY A 201 -10.67 4.38 -2.65
N ASN A 202 -10.80 5.60 -2.14
CA ASN A 202 -11.43 6.71 -2.86
C ASN A 202 -10.65 7.02 -4.16
N SER A 203 -11.37 7.40 -5.21
CA SER A 203 -10.76 7.75 -6.49
C SER A 203 -9.94 9.05 -6.36
N VAL A 204 -8.72 9.03 -6.93
CA VAL A 204 -7.76 10.14 -6.86
C VAL A 204 -8.34 11.45 -7.40
N GLY A 205 -7.93 12.57 -6.81
CA GLY A 205 -8.34 13.92 -7.22
C GLY A 205 -9.65 14.44 -6.60
N SER A 206 -10.32 13.65 -5.76
CA SER A 206 -11.53 14.07 -5.04
C SER A 206 -11.26 14.43 -3.57
N LEU A 207 -11.92 15.47 -3.08
CA LEU A 207 -12.10 15.69 -1.64
C LEU A 207 -13.24 14.78 -1.17
N ALA A 208 -12.91 13.51 -0.94
CA ALA A 208 -13.83 12.50 -0.42
C ALA A 208 -13.30 11.89 0.88
N SER A 209 -14.19 11.48 1.78
CA SER A 209 -13.88 10.76 3.03
C SER A 209 -14.65 9.42 3.09
N GLY A 210 -14.22 8.48 3.93
CA GLY A 210 -14.81 7.14 3.97
C GLY A 210 -14.17 6.16 2.97
N PHE A 211 -14.95 5.32 2.29
CA PHE A 211 -14.46 4.10 1.63
C PHE A 211 -14.94 3.96 0.19
N PHE A 212 -14.00 3.74 -0.72
CA PHE A 212 -14.25 3.35 -2.12
C PHE A 212 -15.20 4.28 -2.89
N ASN A 213 -15.19 5.58 -2.57
CA ASN A 213 -15.99 6.58 -3.29
C ASN A 213 -15.36 6.93 -4.65
N GLY A 214 -16.22 7.30 -5.61
CA GLY A 214 -15.83 7.74 -6.96
C GLY A 214 -15.17 9.12 -6.97
N SER A 215 -14.78 9.60 -8.16
CA SER A 215 -14.03 10.86 -8.38
C SER A 215 -14.88 12.13 -8.20
N SER A 216 -15.70 12.17 -7.16
CA SER A 216 -16.77 13.13 -6.92
C SER A 216 -16.43 14.04 -5.73
N SER A 217 -16.67 15.34 -5.86
CA SER A 217 -16.22 16.32 -4.87
C SER A 217 -17.17 16.44 -3.68
N GLY A 218 -16.62 16.46 -2.45
CA GLY A 218 -17.40 16.61 -1.22
C GLY A 218 -18.18 15.36 -0.82
N THR A 219 -17.64 14.18 -1.12
CA THR A 219 -18.31 12.89 -0.94
C THR A 219 -17.89 12.20 0.36
N SER A 220 -18.81 11.51 1.04
CA SER A 220 -18.54 10.84 2.33
C SER A 220 -19.28 9.51 2.50
N GLY A 221 -18.72 8.59 3.25
CA GLY A 221 -19.32 7.26 3.49
C GLY A 221 -18.76 6.21 2.53
N PHE A 222 -19.59 5.31 2.02
CA PHE A 222 -19.17 4.10 1.30
C PHE A 222 -19.69 4.04 -0.14
N PHE A 223 -18.82 3.76 -1.13
CA PHE A 223 -19.19 3.46 -2.52
C PHE A 223 -20.01 4.54 -3.26
N ASN A 224 -20.02 5.79 -2.79
CA ASN A 224 -20.78 6.86 -3.45
C ASN A 224 -20.00 7.39 -4.65
N SER A 225 -20.70 7.67 -5.75
CA SER A 225 -20.13 8.17 -7.02
C SER A 225 -20.68 9.53 -7.46
N SER A 226 -21.60 10.09 -6.67
CA SER A 226 -22.23 11.41 -6.89
C SER A 226 -21.53 12.51 -6.08
N SER A 227 -21.49 13.74 -6.58
CA SER A 227 -20.86 14.86 -5.85
C SER A 227 -21.72 15.35 -4.69
N LEU A 228 -21.10 15.87 -3.63
CA LEU A 228 -21.77 16.36 -2.43
C LEU A 228 -22.70 15.28 -1.82
N SER A 229 -22.26 14.02 -1.83
CA SER A 229 -23.07 12.87 -1.40
C SER A 229 -22.59 12.27 -0.08
N SER A 230 -23.51 11.70 0.70
CA SER A 230 -23.21 11.03 1.97
C SER A 230 -23.98 9.73 2.18
N GLY A 231 -23.38 8.76 2.88
CA GLY A 231 -24.02 7.48 3.18
C GLY A 231 -23.46 6.34 2.35
N PHE A 232 -24.31 5.51 1.74
CA PHE A 232 -23.89 4.26 1.08
C PHE A 232 -24.43 4.15 -0.35
N ALA A 233 -23.54 3.97 -1.32
CA ALA A 233 -23.81 3.67 -2.73
C ALA A 233 -24.76 4.65 -3.46
N ASN A 234 -24.66 5.95 -3.19
CA ASN A 234 -25.40 6.97 -3.93
C ASN A 234 -24.72 7.33 -5.26
N ALA A 235 -25.47 7.51 -6.34
CA ALA A 235 -24.95 7.61 -7.71
C ALA A 235 -25.73 8.61 -8.60
N ASN A 236 -25.23 8.83 -9.83
CA ASN A 236 -25.95 9.46 -10.95
C ASN A 236 -26.50 10.89 -10.70
N GLY A 237 -25.81 11.72 -9.90
CA GLY A 237 -26.16 13.13 -9.72
C GLY A 237 -25.35 13.81 -8.63
N ALA A 238 -25.98 14.69 -7.84
CA ALA A 238 -25.34 15.41 -6.73
C ALA A 238 -26.30 15.77 -5.58
N LEU A 239 -25.77 16.08 -4.40
CA LEU A 239 -26.55 16.42 -3.19
C LEU A 239 -27.47 15.26 -2.77
N THR A 240 -26.89 14.09 -2.51
CA THR A 240 -27.62 12.86 -2.19
C THR A 240 -27.21 12.29 -0.83
N SER A 241 -28.16 11.89 0.02
CA SER A 241 -27.86 11.32 1.34
C SER A 241 -28.61 10.03 1.64
N GLY A 242 -27.99 9.12 2.40
CA GLY A 242 -28.59 7.87 2.84
C GLY A 242 -28.14 6.66 2.01
N TRP A 243 -29.04 5.72 1.72
CA TRP A 243 -28.69 4.42 1.14
C TRP A 243 -29.25 4.24 -0.28
N TYR A 244 -28.37 4.01 -1.25
CA TYR A 244 -28.69 3.53 -2.59
C TYR A 244 -29.61 4.47 -3.42
N ASN A 245 -29.38 5.79 -3.36
CA ASN A 245 -30.15 6.76 -4.15
C ASN A 245 -29.45 7.09 -5.48
N ALA A 246 -30.24 7.31 -6.54
CA ALA A 246 -29.74 7.59 -7.88
C ALA A 246 -30.37 8.86 -8.48
N GLY A 247 -29.57 9.91 -8.69
CA GLY A 247 -30.04 11.22 -9.15
C GLY A 247 -29.55 12.37 -8.26
N SER A 248 -30.32 13.46 -8.18
CA SER A 248 -29.89 14.71 -7.52
C SER A 248 -30.88 15.25 -6.49
N LEU A 249 -30.39 15.89 -5.42
CA LEU A 249 -31.22 16.38 -4.29
C LEU A 249 -32.08 15.23 -3.70
N LEU A 250 -31.43 14.15 -3.28
CA LEU A 250 -32.10 12.94 -2.78
C LEU A 250 -31.78 12.68 -1.31
N SER A 251 -32.72 12.16 -0.52
CA SER A 251 -32.43 11.68 0.84
C SER A 251 -33.22 10.44 1.25
N GLY A 252 -32.59 9.54 2.00
CA GLY A 252 -33.23 8.33 2.55
C GLY A 252 -32.78 7.05 1.84
N TRP A 253 -33.70 6.12 1.57
CA TRP A 253 -33.40 4.77 1.07
C TRP A 253 -34.00 4.54 -0.33
N GLN A 254 -33.20 4.12 -1.30
CA GLN A 254 -33.63 3.63 -2.63
C GLN A 254 -34.52 4.61 -3.43
N ASN A 255 -34.14 5.89 -3.49
CA ASN A 255 -34.86 6.88 -4.30
C ASN A 255 -34.21 7.10 -5.68
N LEU A 256 -35.02 7.21 -6.73
CA LEU A 256 -34.59 7.44 -8.12
C LEU A 256 -35.24 8.71 -8.69
N GLY A 257 -34.45 9.73 -9.07
CA GLY A 257 -34.97 10.94 -9.75
C GLY A 257 -34.32 12.26 -9.32
N THR A 258 -35.12 13.27 -9.00
CA THR A 258 -34.61 14.59 -8.57
C THR A 258 -35.52 15.24 -7.52
N ALA A 259 -34.95 15.78 -6.45
CA ALA A 259 -35.68 16.42 -5.33
C ALA A 259 -36.66 15.45 -4.64
N ILE A 260 -36.17 14.35 -4.05
CA ILE A 260 -37.00 13.29 -3.45
C ILE A 260 -36.44 12.91 -2.07
N SER A 261 -37.32 12.64 -1.10
CA SER A 261 -36.95 12.09 0.20
C SER A 261 -37.76 10.85 0.59
N GLY A 262 -37.25 10.00 1.48
CA GLY A 262 -37.99 8.86 2.04
C GLY A 262 -37.47 7.51 1.57
N VAL A 263 -38.39 6.56 1.35
CA VAL A 263 -38.09 5.14 1.09
C VAL A 263 -38.73 4.68 -0.21
N ALA A 264 -37.92 4.14 -1.12
CA ALA A 264 -38.33 3.44 -2.35
C ALA A 264 -39.22 4.28 -3.30
N ASN A 265 -38.88 5.56 -3.51
CA ASN A 265 -39.64 6.45 -4.41
C ASN A 265 -38.99 6.57 -5.80
N THR A 266 -39.81 6.74 -6.84
CA THR A 266 -39.32 6.92 -8.22
C THR A 266 -40.05 8.08 -8.93
N SER A 267 -39.26 9.00 -9.51
CA SER A 267 -39.78 10.03 -10.43
C SER A 267 -40.11 9.45 -11.79
N THR A 268 -41.24 9.87 -12.36
CA THR A 268 -41.58 9.64 -13.78
C THR A 268 -41.19 10.80 -14.70
N LEU A 269 -40.66 11.89 -14.13
CA LEU A 269 -40.22 13.07 -14.89
C LEU A 269 -38.83 12.84 -15.52
N ALA A 270 -38.53 13.61 -16.57
CA ALA A 270 -37.21 13.63 -17.18
C ALA A 270 -36.11 14.01 -16.17
N ALA A 271 -34.91 13.46 -16.36
CA ALA A 271 -33.76 13.72 -15.50
C ALA A 271 -33.53 15.23 -15.28
N ASN A 272 -33.25 15.62 -14.04
CA ASN A 272 -33.13 17.00 -13.54
C ASN A 272 -34.45 17.79 -13.38
N THR A 273 -35.62 17.21 -13.66
CA THR A 273 -36.91 17.84 -13.34
C THR A 273 -37.29 17.53 -11.90
N ALA A 274 -37.47 18.56 -11.07
CA ALA A 274 -37.75 18.40 -9.64
C ALA A 274 -39.10 17.70 -9.39
N ALA A 275 -39.04 16.55 -8.70
CA ALA A 275 -40.18 15.69 -8.46
C ALA A 275 -40.82 15.84 -7.08
N MET A 276 -40.19 16.46 -6.08
CA MET A 276 -40.74 16.73 -4.73
C MET A 276 -41.54 15.56 -4.10
N ILE A 277 -41.01 14.35 -4.16
CA ILE A 277 -41.65 13.13 -3.60
C ILE A 277 -41.18 12.90 -2.15
N SER A 278 -42.05 12.35 -1.29
CA SER A 278 -41.76 12.09 0.12
C SER A 278 -42.44 10.81 0.65
N GLY A 279 -41.76 10.06 1.53
CA GLY A 279 -42.36 8.92 2.25
C GLY A 279 -42.14 7.57 1.59
N VAL A 280 -43.08 6.62 1.74
CA VAL A 280 -42.88 5.22 1.34
C VAL A 280 -43.60 4.90 0.02
N GLY A 281 -42.85 4.57 -1.02
CA GLY A 281 -43.34 3.85 -2.20
C GLY A 281 -44.08 4.66 -3.28
N ASN A 282 -43.89 5.97 -3.37
CA ASN A 282 -44.62 6.81 -4.32
C ASN A 282 -43.97 6.82 -5.74
N ILE A 283 -44.81 6.86 -6.77
CA ILE A 283 -44.41 6.96 -8.19
C ILE A 283 -45.03 8.22 -8.80
N GLY A 284 -44.22 9.13 -9.35
CA GLY A 284 -44.71 10.33 -10.04
C GLY A 284 -43.98 11.60 -9.68
N SER A 285 -44.71 12.70 -9.47
CA SER A 285 -44.15 13.96 -8.98
C SER A 285 -45.11 14.76 -8.09
N GLN A 286 -44.56 15.22 -6.96
CA GLN A 286 -45.00 16.22 -5.99
C GLN A 286 -45.85 15.74 -4.80
N LEU A 287 -45.60 14.55 -4.24
CA LEU A 287 -46.35 14.07 -3.05
C LEU A 287 -45.55 13.36 -1.94
N SER A 288 -45.87 13.77 -0.70
CA SER A 288 -45.79 13.01 0.57
C SER A 288 -47.14 12.32 0.84
N GLY A 289 -47.29 11.27 1.66
CA GLY A 289 -46.34 10.45 2.42
C GLY A 289 -47.13 9.49 3.34
N PHE A 290 -46.59 8.31 3.69
CA PHE A 290 -47.29 7.15 4.33
C PHE A 290 -48.47 6.54 3.54
N TRP A 291 -49.28 7.35 2.85
CA TRP A 291 -50.35 6.93 1.95
C TRP A 291 -50.58 7.96 0.84
N ASN A 292 -49.73 8.00 -0.20
CA ASN A 292 -50.05 8.81 -1.40
C ASN A 292 -49.80 8.10 -2.74
N GLY A 293 -50.19 6.82 -2.73
CA GLY A 293 -50.49 6.00 -3.89
C GLY A 293 -51.74 5.13 -3.69
N GLN A 294 -52.61 5.42 -2.70
CA GLN A 294 -53.78 4.57 -2.37
C GLN A 294 -54.81 4.42 -3.49
N MET A 295 -54.69 5.19 -4.58
CA MET A 295 -55.58 5.08 -5.74
C MET A 295 -55.61 3.68 -6.37
N SER A 296 -54.60 2.80 -6.22
CA SER A 296 -54.68 1.46 -6.83
C SER A 296 -55.78 0.56 -6.25
N ALA A 297 -56.15 0.71 -4.97
CA ALA A 297 -57.13 -0.18 -4.31
C ALA A 297 -58.54 0.43 -4.25
N LEU A 298 -58.66 1.69 -3.83
CA LEU A 298 -59.97 2.34 -3.68
C LEU A 298 -60.57 2.75 -5.04
N GLN A 299 -59.72 3.09 -6.03
CA GLN A 299 -60.19 3.42 -7.38
C GLN A 299 -60.51 2.17 -8.20
N ALA A 300 -59.84 1.03 -7.94
CA ALA A 300 -60.24 -0.26 -8.48
C ALA A 300 -61.60 -0.71 -7.91
N ALA A 301 -61.78 -0.63 -6.59
CA ALA A 301 -63.06 -0.95 -5.94
C ALA A 301 -64.22 -0.02 -6.38
N LEU A 302 -63.94 1.26 -6.66
CA LEU A 302 -64.93 2.19 -7.20
C LEU A 302 -65.18 2.00 -8.70
N ALA A 303 -64.19 1.55 -9.48
CA ALA A 303 -64.37 1.16 -10.87
C ALA A 303 -65.25 -0.10 -10.99
N ASP A 304 -65.03 -1.13 -10.15
CA ASP A 304 -65.89 -2.30 -10.07
C ASP A 304 -67.33 -1.95 -9.64
N LEU A 305 -67.51 -0.94 -8.77
CA LEU A 305 -68.84 -0.48 -8.32
C LEU A 305 -69.60 0.36 -9.38
N VAL A 306 -68.91 0.87 -10.41
CA VAL A 306 -69.51 1.65 -11.52
C VAL A 306 -69.58 0.81 -12.82
N ALA A 307 -68.82 -0.29 -12.89
CA ALA A 307 -68.86 -1.28 -13.97
C ALA A 307 -69.82 -2.47 -13.69
N GLY A 308 -70.36 -2.58 -12.48
CA GLY A 308 -71.41 -3.51 -12.06
C GLY A 308 -72.77 -2.85 -11.86
#